data_AF-A0A222FD29-F1
#
_entry.id   AF-A0A222FD29-F1
#
_cell.length_a   1.000
_cell.length_b   1.000
_cell.length_c   1.000
_cell.angle_alpha   90.00
_cell.angle_beta   90.00
_cell.angle_gamma   90.00
#
_symmetry.space_group_name_H-M   'P 1'
#
loop_
_entity.id
_entity.type
_entity.pdbx_description
1 polymer ?
#
loop_
_entity_poly.entity_id
_entity_poly.type
_entity_poly.pdbx_seq_one_letter_code
_entity_poly.pdbx_strand_id
1 'polypeptide(L)' 'MKVRVAPKHGKVSFKQVSGKLQEGRCAGKTVKGTLVLYKPNKGYKGEDVFKVGFTMDMYVSGSAKIRNVVDKYVITVK' A
#
# COMPACT_ATOMS: atom_id res chain seq x y z
N MET A 1 5.87 7.28 0.07
CA MET A 1 5.07 6.37 -0.78
C MET A 1 4.61 7.14 -2.01
N LYS A 2 4.63 6.52 -3.19
CA LYS A 2 4.18 7.16 -4.43
C LYS A 2 3.65 6.16 -5.44
N VAL A 3 2.72 6.60 -6.29
CA VAL A 3 2.30 5.82 -7.46
C VAL A 3 3.44 5.84 -8.48
N ARG A 4 3.92 4.66 -8.87
CA ARG A 4 4.98 4.48 -9.88
C ARG A 4 4.39 4.29 -11.27
N VAL A 5 3.28 3.57 -11.36
CA VAL A 5 2.48 3.39 -12.57
C VAL A 5 1.03 3.61 -12.17
N ALA A 6 0.39 4.61 -12.78
CA ALA A 6 -1.00 4.94 -12.50
C ALA A 6 -1.95 3.87 -13.07
N PRO A 7 -3.09 3.62 -12.41
CA PRO A 7 -4.17 2.82 -13.00
C PRO A 7 -4.69 3.48 -14.28
N LYS A 8 -5.16 2.68 -15.23
CA LYS A 8 -5.77 3.21 -16.48
C LYS A 8 -7.23 3.62 -16.26
N HIS A 9 -7.93 2.97 -15.34
CA HIS A 9 -9.37 3.09 -15.18
C HIS A 9 -9.79 3.48 -13.76
N GLY A 10 -8.93 4.23 -13.06
CA GLY A 10 -9.23 4.71 -11.72
C GLY A 10 -8.23 5.73 -11.20
N LYS A 11 -8.27 5.95 -9.89
CA LYS A 11 -7.33 6.79 -9.16
C LYS A 11 -6.87 6.06 -7.91
N VAL A 12 -5.60 6.24 -7.55
CA VAL A 12 -5.03 5.75 -6.30
C VAL A 12 -4.79 6.93 -5.38
N SER A 13 -5.23 6.82 -4.13
CA SER A 13 -4.92 7.77 -3.06
C SER A 13 -4.35 7.04 -1.84
N PHE A 14 -3.69 7.81 -0.98
CA PHE A 14 -3.06 7.29 0.23
C PHE A 14 -3.71 7.94 1.45
N LYS A 15 -4.05 7.14 2.45
CA LYS A 15 -4.60 7.63 3.72
C LYS A 15 -3.83 7.04 4.88
N GLN A 16 -3.24 7.88 5.73
CA GLN A 16 -2.64 7.42 6.97
C GLN A 16 -3.74 6.99 7.94
N VAL A 17 -3.51 5.86 8.60
CA VAL A 17 -4.39 5.32 9.62
C VAL A 17 -3.57 4.89 10.82
N SER A 18 -4.18 4.96 12.00
CA SER A 18 -3.61 4.40 13.21
C SER A 18 -4.57 3.36 13.75
N GLY A 19 -4.06 2.21 14.15
CA GLY A 19 -4.87 1.11 14.67
C GLY A 19 -4.08 0.27 15.65
N LYS A 20 -4.77 -0.39 16.57
CA LYS A 20 -4.15 -1.41 17.43
C LYS A 20 -3.96 -2.69 16.62
N LEU A 21 -2.73 -3.21 16.60
CA LEU A 21 -2.47 -4.55 16.06
C LEU A 21 -3.06 -5.59 17.00
N GLN A 22 -3.82 -6.55 16.45
CA GLN A 22 -4.39 -7.64 17.23
C GLN A 22 -3.37 -8.76 17.48
N GLU A 23 -2.45 -8.99 16.54
CA GLU A 23 -1.54 -10.15 16.56
C GLU A 23 -0.09 -9.78 16.19
N GLY A 24 0.82 -10.72 16.45
CA GLY A 24 2.25 -10.61 16.14
C GLY A 24 3.08 -9.94 17.25
N ARG A 25 4.35 -9.65 16.95
CA ARG A 25 5.31 -9.07 17.93
C ARG A 25 4.88 -7.70 18.48
N CYS A 26 3.99 -7.00 17.78
CA CYS A 26 3.47 -5.68 18.16
C CYS A 26 2.01 -5.73 18.65
N ALA A 27 1.50 -6.89 19.05
CA ALA A 27 0.12 -7.03 19.53
C ALA A 27 -0.19 -6.05 20.68
N GLY A 28 -1.38 -5.45 20.63
CA GLY A 28 -1.86 -4.46 21.60
C GLY A 28 -1.27 -3.05 21.43
N LYS A 29 -0.24 -2.86 20.60
CA LYS A 29 0.37 -1.56 20.33
C LYS A 29 -0.37 -0.82 19.22
N THR A 30 -0.49 0.50 19.35
CA THR A 30 -0.95 1.37 18.27
C THR A 30 0.15 1.50 17.23
N VAL A 31 -0.17 1.12 15.99
CA VAL A 31 0.72 1.28 14.85
C VAL A 31 0.13 2.26 13.84
N LYS A 32 1.02 2.97 13.15
CA LYS A 32 0.67 3.81 12.01
C LYS A 32 0.86 3.02 10.73
N GLY A 33 -0.19 2.95 9.93
CA GLY A 33 -0.18 2.37 8.59
C GLY A 33 -0.58 3.39 7.54
N THR A 34 -0.39 3.06 6.28
CA THR A 34 -0.97 3.82 5.17
C THR A 34 -1.82 2.90 4.31
N LEU A 35 -3.09 3.27 4.13
CA LEU A 35 -3.98 2.60 3.20
C LEU A 35 -3.68 3.06 1.78
N VAL A 36 -3.64 2.10 0.86
CA VAL A 36 -3.64 2.34 -0.59
C VAL A 36 -5.07 2.17 -1.06
N LEU A 37 -5.73 3.28 -1.42
CA LEU A 37 -7.13 3.31 -1.78
C LEU A 37 -7.26 3.41 -3.31
N TYR A 38 -7.88 2.41 -3.94
CA TYR A 38 -8.21 2.44 -5.35
C TYR A 38 -9.68 2.85 -5.54
N LYS A 39 -9.93 3.83 -6.40
CA LYS A 39 -11.27 4.26 -6.81
C LYS A 39 -11.41 4.11 -8.33
N PRO A 40 -12.28 3.20 -8.82
CA PRO A 40 -12.50 3.07 -10.26
C PRO A 40 -13.20 4.28 -10.83
N ASN A 41 -13.02 4.51 -12.13
CA ASN A 41 -13.81 5.48 -12.89
C ASN A 41 -15.27 5.02 -12.90
N LYS A 42 -16.20 5.99 -12.88
CA LYS A 42 -17.63 5.70 -12.81
C LYS A 42 -18.05 4.78 -13.96
N GLY A 43 -18.68 3.66 -13.63
CA GLY A 43 -19.17 2.67 -14.59
C GLY A 43 -18.13 1.71 -15.15
N TYR A 44 -16.84 1.84 -14.77
CA TYR A 44 -15.82 0.90 -15.20
C TYR A 44 -16.01 -0.48 -14.54
N LYS A 45 -15.85 -1.53 -15.34
CA LYS A 45 -15.83 -2.93 -14.93
C LYS A 45 -14.69 -3.62 -15.66
N GLY A 46 -14.03 -4.57 -15.01
CA GLY A 46 -12.88 -5.27 -15.56
C GLY A 46 -11.62 -5.10 -14.72
N GLU A 47 -10.48 -5.51 -15.30
CA GLU A 47 -9.18 -5.53 -14.63
C GLU A 47 -8.43 -4.20 -14.80
N ASP A 48 -7.95 -3.65 -13.67
CA ASP A 48 -7.07 -2.49 -13.65
C ASP A 48 -5.78 -2.81 -12.89
N VAL A 49 -4.67 -2.19 -13.30
CA VAL A 49 -3.33 -2.50 -12.82
C VAL A 49 -2.59 -1.22 -12.48
N PHE A 50 -1.99 -1.17 -11.29
CA PHE A 50 -1.13 -0.06 -10.88
C PHE A 50 0.05 -0.54 -10.04
N LYS A 51 1.08 0.31 -9.94
CA LYS A 51 2.27 0.03 -9.11
C LYS A 51 2.46 1.12 -8.06
N VAL A 52 2.71 0.73 -6.81
CA VAL A 52 3.04 1.65 -5.71
C VAL A 52 4.45 1.39 -5.23
N GLY A 53 5.23 2.46 -5.12
CA GLY A 53 6.56 2.42 -4.53
C GLY A 53 6.54 2.96 -3.11
N PHE A 54 7.19 2.26 -2.19
CA PHE A 54 7.39 2.69 -0.82
C PHE A 54 8.79 2.34 -0.33
N THR A 55 9.19 3.03 0.72
CA THR A 55 10.51 2.91 1.34
C THR A 55 10.28 2.45 2.76
N MET A 56 11.01 1.43 3.18
CA MET A 56 10.93 0.88 4.52
C MET A 56 12.33 0.60 5.05
N ASP A 57 12.47 0.63 6.37
CA ASP A 57 13.67 0.14 7.03
C ASP A 57 13.64 -1.39 7.04
N MET A 58 14.66 -2.01 6.48
CA MET A 58 14.89 -3.44 6.59
C MET A 58 15.86 -3.69 7.74
N TYR A 59 15.37 -4.37 8.77
CA TYR A 59 16.16 -4.74 9.95
C TYR A 59 16.76 -6.12 9.73
N VAL A 60 18.02 -6.16 9.28
CA VAL A 60 18.81 -7.40 9.23
C VAL A 60 19.89 -7.26 10.32
N SER A 61 19.83 -8.12 11.34
CA SER A 61 20.87 -8.26 12.38
C SER A 61 21.56 -6.95 12.82
N GLY A 62 20.80 -6.02 13.42
CA GLY A 62 21.36 -4.90 14.19
C GLY A 62 21.45 -3.54 13.50
N SER A 63 21.14 -3.40 12.20
CA SER A 63 21.08 -2.07 11.56
C SER A 63 19.95 -1.96 10.54
N ALA A 64 19.27 -0.81 10.53
CA ALA A 64 18.27 -0.47 9.52
C ALA A 64 18.95 -0.10 8.19
N LYS A 65 18.68 -0.87 7.13
CA LYS A 65 19.02 -0.47 5.74
C LYS A 65 17.76 -0.01 5.03
N ILE A 66 17.82 1.13 4.36
CA ILE A 66 16.71 1.65 3.55
C ILE A 66 16.47 0.69 2.38
N ARG A 67 15.27 0.12 2.31
CA ARG A 67 14.81 -0.71 1.20
C ARG A 67 13.74 0.03 0.39
N ASN A 68 13.94 0.08 -0.93
CA ASN A 68 12.92 0.52 -1.86
C ASN A 68 12.12 -0.70 -2.35
N VAL A 69 10.80 -0.65 -2.17
CA VAL A 69 9.87 -1.71 -2.56
C VAL A 69 8.91 -1.15 -3.60
N VAL A 70 8.56 -1.95 -4.60
CA VAL A 70 7.54 -1.63 -5.60
C VAL A 70 6.60 -2.81 -5.73
N ASP A 71 5.36 -2.61 -5.30
CA ASP A 71 4.32 -3.62 -5.39
C ASP A 71 3.43 -3.36 -6.61
N LYS A 72 3.05 -4.44 -7.30
CA LYS A 72 2.07 -4.43 -8.39
C LYS A 72 0.72 -4.89 -7.84
N TYR A 73 -0.31 -4.10 -8.04
CA TYR A 73 -1.69 -4.43 -7.71
C TYR A 73 -2.46 -4.72 -8.99
N VAL A 74 -3.19 -5.83 -8.98
CA VAL A 74 -4.14 -6.22 -10.02
C VAL A 74 -5.50 -6.27 -9.35
N ILE A 75 -6.42 -5.40 -9.77
CA ILE A 75 -7.76 -5.24 -9.18
C ILE A 75 -8.80 -5.61 -10.23
N THR A 76 -9.79 -6.40 -9.85
CA THR A 76 -10.95 -6.69 -10.70
C THR A 76 -12.18 -5.97 -10.15
N VAL A 77 -12.74 -5.06 -10.96
CA VAL A 77 -13.97 -4.32 -10.65
C VAL A 77 -15.16 -5.06 -11.24
N LYS A 78 -16.17 -5.35 -10.41
CA LYS A 78 -17.39 -6.09 -10.79
C LYS A 78 -18.60 -5.16 -10.91
#